data_AF-A0AA97NTJ3-F1
#
_entry.id   AF-A0AA97NTJ3-F1
#
_cell.length_a   1.000
_cell.length_b   1.000
_cell.length_c   1.000
_cell.angle_alpha   90.00
_cell.angle_beta   90.00
_cell.angle_gamma   90.00
#
_symmetry.space_group_name_H-M   'P 1'
#
loop_
_entity.id
_entity.type
_entity.pdbx_description
1 polymer ?
#
loop_
_entity_poly.entity_id
_entity_poly.type
_entity_poly.pdbx_seq_one_letter_code
_entity_poly.pdbx_strand_id
1 'polypeptide(L)'
;MNTEQAAKLPTPDDPRWFTGAYNSTIEELGAQLIQEELGRKSSNMESIPESRQLPAVHQSTMTADGVTVFFRHAGPESPTAPTIVLLHGFPSSSFMFRNLIPHLALAGYRVFAPDLPGFGFTDVDPARGYHYTFQNLAATFEAFNGNLYREGLARPFWAPFEAYWAQPTPSHCPPARDALRCLVEYPATRWRYTQGSPSLARRVSLEPCDLDQTLLDRPGIKEVQLDLFHDYRSNVELYPAFQRYLAQSVVPVLAVWGRHDPIYTPDGAVAFRRDVRDMEIRWIDAGHFALEGNEVDVAGAMCEFFDTYYIFSPLAA
;
A
#
# COMPACT_ATOMS: atom_id res chain seq x y z
N MET A 1 30.02 -29.42 19.68
CA MET A 1 29.92 -28.26 20.59
C MET A 1 30.81 -27.15 20.08
N ASN A 2 30.22 -26.10 19.53
CA ASN A 2 30.53 -24.71 19.89
C ASN A 2 29.39 -23.84 19.37
N THR A 3 28.35 -23.82 20.18
CA THR A 3 27.22 -22.89 20.16
C THR A 3 27.70 -21.57 20.74
N GLU A 4 28.26 -20.67 19.93
CA GLU A 4 28.44 -19.26 20.29
C GLU A 4 28.90 -18.42 19.08
N GLN A 5 27.98 -18.19 18.14
CA GLN A 5 28.01 -17.03 17.23
C GLN A 5 26.63 -16.88 16.55
N ALA A 6 25.58 -16.78 17.36
CA ALA A 6 24.37 -16.11 16.89
C ALA A 6 24.76 -14.64 16.73
N ALA A 7 24.86 -14.17 15.48
CA ALA A 7 25.04 -12.75 15.20
C ALA A 7 23.96 -11.99 15.98
N LYS A 8 24.38 -11.14 16.94
CA LYS A 8 23.46 -10.25 17.64
C LYS A 8 22.72 -9.44 16.59
N LEU A 9 21.39 -9.58 16.57
CA LEU A 9 20.53 -8.76 15.74
C LEU A 9 20.85 -7.28 16.04
N PRO A 10 21.08 -6.44 15.00
CA PRO A 10 21.41 -5.04 15.21
C PRO A 10 20.27 -4.29 15.90
N THR A 11 20.63 -3.32 16.74
CA THR A 11 19.68 -2.48 17.47
C THR A 11 18.97 -1.50 16.53
N PRO A 12 17.77 -1.00 16.90
CA PRO A 12 17.00 -0.05 16.08
C PRO A 12 17.76 1.21 15.63
N ASP A 13 18.82 1.60 16.35
CA ASP A 13 19.63 2.79 16.06
C ASP A 13 20.75 2.56 15.02
N ASP A 14 20.82 1.39 14.37
CA ASP A 14 21.90 1.06 13.44
C ASP A 14 21.71 1.75 12.05
N PRO A 15 22.58 2.69 11.64
CA PRO A 15 22.44 3.40 10.36
C PRO A 15 22.55 2.48 9.12
N ARG A 16 22.96 1.21 9.28
CA ARG A 16 23.09 0.25 8.19
C ARG A 16 21.76 -0.31 7.67
N TRP A 17 20.65 -0.13 8.40
CA TRP A 17 19.29 -0.42 7.90
C TRP A 17 19.04 0.16 6.50
N PHE A 18 19.67 1.29 6.19
CA PHE A 18 19.39 2.12 5.02
C PHE A 18 20.38 1.94 3.87
N THR A 19 21.29 0.95 3.93
CA THR A 19 22.41 0.82 2.98
C THR A 19 22.35 -0.40 2.04
N GLY A 20 21.30 -1.24 2.13
CA GLY A 20 21.04 -2.30 1.14
C GLY A 20 21.99 -3.50 1.15
N ALA A 21 22.74 -3.73 2.24
CA ALA A 21 23.86 -4.69 2.27
C ALA A 21 23.47 -6.19 2.40
N TYR A 22 22.27 -6.62 2.01
CA TYR A 22 21.88 -8.04 2.09
C TYR A 22 20.92 -8.44 0.97
N ASN A 23 21.41 -9.18 -0.05
CA ASN A 23 20.77 -10.35 -0.69
C ASN A 23 21.35 -10.66 -2.08
N SER A 24 22.26 -11.64 -2.20
CA SER A 24 22.94 -11.95 -3.48
C SER A 24 22.40 -13.16 -4.25
N THR A 25 21.45 -13.94 -3.73
CA THR A 25 21.04 -15.22 -4.37
C THR A 25 19.64 -15.20 -4.98
N ILE A 26 18.84 -14.15 -4.70
CA ILE A 26 17.45 -14.01 -5.20
C ILE A 26 17.33 -12.97 -6.33
N GLU A 27 18.27 -12.02 -6.40
CA GLU A 27 18.41 -11.08 -7.53
C GLU A 27 18.55 -11.82 -8.87
N GLU A 28 19.20 -12.98 -8.87
CA GLU A 28 19.47 -13.78 -10.07
C GLU A 28 18.20 -14.47 -10.62
N LEU A 29 17.33 -14.98 -9.75
CA LEU A 29 16.04 -15.57 -10.13
C LEU A 29 15.03 -14.50 -10.59
N GLY A 30 15.03 -13.34 -9.93
CA GLY A 30 14.23 -12.19 -10.34
C GLY A 30 14.67 -11.64 -11.70
N ALA A 31 15.98 -11.57 -11.97
CA ALA A 31 16.53 -11.09 -13.23
C ALA A 31 16.17 -12.00 -14.43
N GLN A 32 16.10 -13.32 -14.23
CA GLN A 32 15.72 -14.26 -15.29
C GLN A 32 14.26 -14.08 -15.74
N LEU A 33 13.33 -13.97 -14.79
CA LEU A 33 11.91 -13.73 -15.09
C LEU A 33 11.66 -12.34 -15.71
N ILE A 34 12.51 -11.34 -15.38
CA ILE A 34 12.50 -10.01 -16.00
C ILE A 34 12.84 -10.09 -17.50
N GLN A 35 13.85 -10.87 -17.87
CA GLN A 35 14.28 -11.00 -19.25
C GLN A 35 13.25 -11.71 -20.13
N GLU A 36 12.54 -12.69 -19.58
CA GLU A 36 11.44 -13.39 -20.28
C GLU A 36 10.27 -12.45 -20.62
N GLU A 37 9.90 -11.55 -19.70
CA GLU A 37 8.80 -10.60 -19.92
C GLU A 37 9.18 -9.44 -20.87
N LEU A 38 10.45 -8.99 -20.83
CA LEU A 38 10.98 -7.97 -21.76
C LEU A 38 11.01 -8.49 -23.21
N GLY A 39 11.24 -9.79 -23.41
CA GLY A 39 11.16 -10.43 -24.72
C GLY A 39 9.76 -10.36 -25.34
N ARG A 40 8.71 -10.22 -24.52
CA ARG A 40 7.30 -10.20 -24.96
C ARG A 40 6.81 -8.82 -25.42
N LYS A 41 7.51 -7.74 -25.05
CA LYS A 41 7.05 -6.33 -25.24
C LYS A 41 7.56 -5.62 -26.50
N SER A 42 8.18 -6.33 -27.44
CA SER A 42 8.62 -5.72 -28.70
C SER A 42 7.59 -5.84 -29.82
N SER A 43 6.37 -5.32 -29.62
CA SER A 43 5.51 -4.91 -30.72
C SER A 43 4.38 -3.98 -30.27
N ASN A 44 4.26 -2.85 -30.97
CA ASN A 44 3.13 -1.92 -31.06
C ASN A 44 3.00 -0.86 -29.96
N MET A 45 3.75 0.23 -30.14
CA MET A 45 3.39 1.54 -29.59
C MET A 45 2.86 2.39 -30.76
N GLU A 46 1.55 2.39 -30.96
CA GLU A 46 0.88 3.35 -31.84
C GLU A 46 0.76 4.71 -31.14
N SER A 47 0.85 5.78 -31.93
CA SER A 47 0.86 7.18 -31.49
C SER A 47 -0.47 7.60 -30.83
N ILE A 48 -0.39 8.24 -29.66
CA ILE A 48 -1.54 8.75 -28.89
C ILE A 48 -2.08 10.07 -29.52
N PRO A 49 -3.41 10.24 -29.72
CA PRO A 49 -4.01 11.47 -30.26
C PRO A 49 -3.98 12.67 -29.29
N GLU A 50 -4.27 13.87 -29.81
CA GLU A 50 -4.29 15.18 -29.13
C GLU A 50 -4.92 15.20 -27.71
N SER A 51 -4.36 16.07 -26.86
CA SER A 51 -4.52 16.10 -25.40
C SER A 51 -5.98 16.12 -24.91
N ARG A 52 -6.48 14.96 -24.47
CA ARG A 52 -7.67 14.90 -23.62
C ARG A 52 -7.30 15.50 -22.25
N GLN A 53 -7.97 16.59 -21.88
CA GLN A 53 -7.78 17.20 -20.55
C GLN A 53 -8.19 16.20 -19.47
N LEU A 54 -7.33 15.98 -18.48
CA LEU A 54 -7.64 15.12 -17.35
C LEU A 54 -8.83 15.67 -16.54
N PRO A 55 -9.79 14.82 -16.13
CA PRO A 55 -10.89 15.25 -15.27
C PRO A 55 -10.39 15.86 -13.95
N ALA A 56 -11.12 16.85 -13.45
CA ALA A 56 -10.82 17.47 -12.16
C ALA A 56 -11.05 16.46 -11.02
N VAL A 57 -10.18 16.50 -10.02
CA VAL A 57 -10.33 15.73 -8.78
C VAL A 57 -10.96 16.63 -7.72
N HIS A 58 -12.10 16.20 -7.20
CA HIS A 58 -12.85 16.90 -6.17
C HIS A 58 -12.46 16.38 -4.78
N GLN A 59 -12.66 17.23 -3.78
CA GLN A 59 -12.48 16.91 -2.36
C GLN A 59 -13.83 17.08 -1.68
N SER A 60 -14.21 16.14 -0.83
CA SER A 60 -15.49 16.18 -0.13
C SER A 60 -15.36 15.51 1.22
N THR A 61 -16.30 15.81 2.10
CA THR A 61 -16.43 15.13 3.40
C THR A 61 -17.82 14.54 3.54
N MET A 62 -17.91 13.45 4.30
CA MET A 62 -19.18 12.86 4.73
C MET A 62 -19.09 12.48 6.20
N THR A 63 -20.06 12.93 6.98
CA THR A 63 -20.14 12.55 8.39
C THR A 63 -21.12 11.40 8.57
N ALA A 64 -20.62 10.29 9.12
CA ALA A 64 -21.42 9.14 9.49
C ALA A 64 -20.87 8.56 10.80
N ASP A 65 -21.75 8.22 11.74
CA ASP A 65 -21.40 7.56 13.01
C ASP A 65 -20.23 8.22 13.77
N GLY A 66 -20.22 9.56 13.86
CA GLY A 66 -19.17 10.29 14.58
C GLY A 66 -17.80 10.31 13.87
N VAL A 67 -17.72 9.91 12.60
CA VAL A 67 -16.54 10.08 11.75
C VAL A 67 -16.88 11.03 10.61
N THR A 68 -16.09 12.07 10.47
CA THR A 68 -16.11 12.94 9.29
C THR A 68 -15.04 12.45 8.33
N VAL A 69 -15.44 11.59 7.39
CA VAL A 69 -14.56 11.00 6.39
C VAL A 69 -14.27 12.03 5.31
N PHE A 70 -13.00 12.34 5.10
CA PHE A 70 -12.53 13.07 3.91
C PHE A 70 -12.31 12.09 2.77
N PHE A 71 -12.65 12.48 1.54
CA PHE A 71 -12.35 11.68 0.36
C PHE A 71 -12.12 12.52 -0.88
N ARG A 72 -11.31 11.97 -1.80
CA ARG A 72 -11.12 12.47 -3.15
C ARG A 72 -11.97 11.68 -4.12
N HIS A 73 -12.53 12.35 -5.11
CA HIS A 73 -13.33 11.67 -6.13
C HIS A 73 -13.28 12.35 -7.48
N ALA A 74 -13.50 11.57 -8.53
CA ALA A 74 -13.63 12.04 -9.90
C ALA A 74 -14.38 10.99 -10.75
N GLY A 75 -14.77 11.40 -11.96
CA GLY A 75 -15.44 10.53 -12.93
C GLY A 75 -16.95 10.73 -13.00
N PRO A 76 -17.68 9.82 -13.67
CA PRO A 76 -19.12 9.98 -13.89
C PRO A 76 -19.92 9.96 -12.58
N GLU A 77 -20.95 10.82 -12.50
CA GLU A 77 -21.85 10.86 -11.33
C GLU A 77 -22.94 9.78 -11.37
N SER A 78 -23.11 9.08 -12.49
CA SER A 78 -24.13 8.04 -12.63
C SER A 78 -23.95 6.95 -11.56
N PRO A 79 -25.01 6.56 -10.83
CA PRO A 79 -24.94 5.50 -9.83
C PRO A 79 -24.68 4.12 -10.42
N THR A 80 -24.88 3.95 -11.74
CA THR A 80 -24.59 2.71 -12.48
C THR A 80 -23.21 2.70 -13.11
N ALA A 81 -22.42 3.78 -12.97
CA ALA A 81 -21.07 3.81 -13.51
C ALA A 81 -20.17 2.81 -12.76
N PRO A 82 -19.27 2.10 -13.47
CA PRO A 82 -18.22 1.29 -12.89
C PRO A 82 -17.49 2.04 -11.78
N THR A 83 -17.58 1.54 -10.55
CA THR A 83 -17.09 2.25 -9.36
C THR A 83 -15.82 1.59 -8.81
N ILE A 84 -14.81 2.41 -8.54
CA ILE A 84 -13.53 2.00 -7.96
C ILE A 84 -13.35 2.72 -6.61
N VAL A 85 -13.01 1.96 -5.58
CA VAL A 85 -12.60 2.51 -4.27
C VAL A 85 -11.11 2.25 -4.09
N LEU A 86 -10.34 3.31 -3.85
CA LEU A 86 -8.89 3.27 -3.65
C LEU A 86 -8.57 3.51 -2.17
N LEU A 87 -7.99 2.50 -1.52
CA LEU A 87 -7.66 2.55 -0.09
C LEU A 87 -6.15 2.72 0.10
N HIS A 88 -5.75 3.78 0.79
CA HIS A 88 -4.33 4.08 1.03
C HIS A 88 -3.80 3.29 2.24
N GLY A 89 -2.48 3.29 2.42
CA GLY A 89 -1.80 2.73 3.59
C GLY A 89 -1.03 3.78 4.39
N PHE A 90 -0.26 3.33 5.38
CA PHE A 90 0.63 4.19 6.18
C PHE A 90 1.90 4.60 5.41
N PRO A 91 2.40 5.83 5.56
CA PRO A 91 1.85 6.98 6.31
C PRO A 91 0.88 7.86 5.52
N SER A 92 0.51 7.44 4.32
CA SER A 92 -0.17 8.25 3.32
C SER A 92 -1.63 8.59 3.66
N SER A 93 -2.23 9.35 2.77
CA SER A 93 -3.67 9.61 2.63
C SER A 93 -4.15 9.28 1.20
N SER A 94 -5.41 9.58 0.87
CA SER A 94 -5.95 9.59 -0.49
C SER A 94 -5.10 10.39 -1.50
N PHE A 95 -4.23 11.28 -1.02
CA PHE A 95 -3.30 12.04 -1.85
C PHE A 95 -2.29 11.16 -2.61
N MET A 96 -2.00 9.92 -2.18
CA MET A 96 -1.17 9.00 -3.00
C MET A 96 -1.82 8.68 -4.36
N PHE A 97 -3.14 8.79 -4.46
CA PHE A 97 -3.87 8.50 -5.70
C PHE A 97 -4.13 9.75 -6.54
N ARG A 98 -3.63 10.94 -6.15
CA ARG A 98 -3.93 12.23 -6.79
C ARG A 98 -3.73 12.23 -8.32
N ASN A 99 -2.72 11.50 -8.78
CA ASN A 99 -2.38 11.37 -10.20
C ASN A 99 -3.05 10.16 -10.85
N LEU A 100 -3.41 9.12 -10.08
CA LEU A 100 -4.10 7.93 -10.58
C LEU A 100 -5.60 8.17 -10.84
N ILE A 101 -6.28 8.83 -9.89
CA ILE A 101 -7.72 9.15 -9.95
C ILE A 101 -8.12 9.77 -11.30
N PRO A 102 -7.45 10.82 -11.82
CA PRO A 102 -7.85 11.44 -13.08
C PRO A 102 -7.71 10.50 -14.29
N HIS A 103 -6.72 9.59 -14.31
CA HIS A 103 -6.57 8.63 -15.40
C HIS A 103 -7.70 7.59 -15.41
N LEU A 104 -8.08 7.07 -14.25
CA LEU A 104 -9.22 6.17 -14.11
C LEU A 104 -10.55 6.90 -14.42
N ALA A 105 -10.71 8.14 -13.95
CA ALA A 105 -11.87 8.95 -14.29
C ALA A 105 -11.99 9.22 -15.80
N LEU A 106 -10.86 9.47 -16.48
CA LEU A 106 -10.82 9.65 -17.93
C LEU A 106 -11.24 8.37 -18.67
N ALA A 107 -10.90 7.21 -18.12
CA ALA A 107 -11.32 5.91 -18.64
C ALA A 107 -12.80 5.58 -18.36
N GLY A 108 -13.54 6.47 -17.69
CA GLY A 108 -14.98 6.34 -17.46
C GLY A 108 -15.37 5.69 -16.12
N TYR A 109 -14.40 5.48 -15.22
CA TYR A 109 -14.68 4.96 -13.88
C TYR A 109 -15.09 6.07 -12.92
N ARG A 110 -16.03 5.78 -12.03
CA ARG A 110 -16.36 6.61 -10.86
C ARG A 110 -15.42 6.21 -9.73
N VAL A 111 -14.52 7.12 -9.33
CA VAL A 111 -13.43 6.79 -8.42
C VAL A 111 -13.60 7.51 -7.10
N PHE A 112 -13.48 6.77 -6.00
CA PHE A 112 -13.44 7.30 -4.64
C PHE A 112 -12.15 6.89 -3.95
N ALA A 113 -11.50 7.83 -3.28
CA ALA A 113 -10.33 7.59 -2.46
C ALA A 113 -10.53 8.26 -1.09
N PRO A 114 -11.08 7.54 -0.10
CA PRO A 114 -11.24 8.07 1.24
C PRO A 114 -9.94 8.07 2.04
N ASP A 115 -9.84 8.98 3.00
CA ASP A 115 -8.82 8.97 4.04
C ASP A 115 -9.29 8.09 5.21
N LEU A 116 -8.44 7.16 5.64
CA LEU A 116 -8.72 6.27 6.78
C LEU A 116 -8.72 7.06 8.11
N PRO A 117 -9.52 6.68 9.14
CA PRO A 117 -9.41 7.23 10.49
C PRO A 117 -7.96 7.24 11.00
N GLY A 118 -7.50 8.41 11.47
CA GLY A 118 -6.13 8.59 11.94
C GLY A 118 -5.13 8.97 10.83
N PHE A 119 -5.61 9.11 9.59
CA PHE A 119 -4.82 9.50 8.42
C PHE A 119 -5.47 10.66 7.69
N GLY A 120 -4.70 11.33 6.83
CA GLY A 120 -5.25 12.34 5.94
C GLY A 120 -6.05 13.42 6.66
N PHE A 121 -7.19 13.80 6.10
CA PHE A 121 -8.08 14.82 6.63
C PHE A 121 -9.35 14.24 7.27
N THR A 122 -9.44 12.91 7.44
CA THR A 122 -10.53 12.28 8.18
C THR A 122 -10.42 12.60 9.67
N ASP A 123 -11.52 13.07 10.24
CA ASP A 123 -11.63 13.44 11.64
C ASP A 123 -12.58 12.49 12.37
N VAL A 124 -12.22 12.11 13.59
CA VAL A 124 -13.03 11.24 14.44
C VAL A 124 -13.38 12.02 15.69
N ASP A 125 -14.68 12.17 15.95
CA ASP A 125 -15.16 12.85 17.15
C ASP A 125 -14.58 12.15 18.39
N PRO A 126 -13.83 12.86 19.27
CA PRO A 126 -13.30 12.28 20.50
C PRO A 126 -14.38 11.62 21.37
N ALA A 127 -15.62 12.11 21.32
CA ALA A 127 -16.76 11.54 22.05
C ALA A 127 -17.16 10.14 21.55
N ARG A 128 -16.77 9.75 20.33
CA ARG A 128 -17.00 8.41 19.78
C ARG A 128 -16.23 7.34 20.55
N GLY A 129 -15.11 7.71 21.19
CA GLY A 129 -14.24 6.74 21.86
C GLY A 129 -13.67 5.69 20.89
N TYR A 130 -13.31 6.13 19.67
CA TYR A 130 -12.85 5.21 18.62
C TYR A 130 -11.53 4.54 18.98
N HIS A 131 -11.50 3.22 18.90
CA HIS A 131 -10.28 2.43 19.02
C HIS A 131 -9.65 2.23 17.65
N TYR A 132 -8.46 2.77 17.44
CA TYR A 132 -7.73 2.65 16.18
C TYR A 132 -7.12 1.26 16.03
N THR A 133 -7.87 0.35 15.43
CA THR A 133 -7.45 -1.01 15.09
C THR A 133 -7.75 -1.29 13.61
N PHE A 134 -7.01 -2.21 13.00
CA PHE A 134 -7.25 -2.68 11.64
C PHE A 134 -8.69 -3.18 11.45
N GLN A 135 -9.24 -3.85 12.46
CA GLN A 135 -10.64 -4.29 12.45
C GLN A 135 -11.61 -3.10 12.37
N ASN A 136 -11.37 -2.03 13.13
CA ASN A 136 -12.25 -0.86 13.12
C ASN A 136 -12.04 0.01 11.86
N LEU A 137 -10.83 0.05 11.30
CA LEU A 137 -10.58 0.67 10.00
C LEU A 137 -11.34 -0.07 8.90
N ALA A 138 -11.24 -1.40 8.86
CA ALA A 138 -11.98 -2.24 7.95
C ALA A 138 -13.50 -2.11 8.16
N ALA A 139 -14.00 -2.01 9.40
CA ALA A 139 -15.42 -1.77 9.66
C ALA A 139 -15.89 -0.39 9.16
N THR A 140 -15.00 0.60 9.08
CA THR A 140 -15.33 1.95 8.61
C THR A 140 -15.50 1.99 7.08
N PHE A 141 -14.78 1.15 6.34
CA PHE A 141 -14.79 1.13 4.86
C PHE A 141 -15.22 -0.20 4.24
N GLU A 142 -15.61 -1.16 5.07
CA GLU A 142 -15.90 -2.57 4.75
C GLU A 142 -14.74 -3.34 4.05
N ALA A 143 -13.55 -2.73 3.93
CA ALA A 143 -12.35 -3.32 3.35
C ALA A 143 -11.08 -2.60 3.81
N PHE A 144 -9.99 -3.35 4.00
CA PHE A 144 -8.61 -2.85 4.13
C PHE A 144 -7.65 -4.04 4.09
N ASN A 145 -6.64 -4.04 3.19
CA ASN A 145 -5.33 -4.72 3.31
C ASN A 145 -4.71 -5.01 1.91
N GLY A 146 -3.40 -4.78 1.75
CA GLY A 146 -2.67 -5.02 0.50
C GLY A 146 -1.77 -6.27 0.47
N ASN A 147 -1.33 -6.78 1.63
CA ASN A 147 -0.50 -7.98 1.73
C ASN A 147 -1.16 -9.05 2.60
N LEU A 148 -1.27 -10.29 2.08
CA LEU A 148 -1.99 -11.40 2.74
C LEU A 148 -1.08 -12.60 3.06
N TYR A 149 0.22 -12.43 2.90
CA TYR A 149 1.20 -13.52 2.95
C TYR A 149 2.40 -13.11 3.80
N ARG A 150 2.89 -14.03 4.63
CA ARG A 150 4.07 -13.78 5.47
C ARG A 150 5.35 -13.69 4.64
N GLU A 151 5.35 -14.34 3.49
CA GLU A 151 6.38 -14.31 2.45
C GLU A 151 6.65 -12.88 1.98
N GLY A 152 5.61 -12.03 1.94
CA GLY A 152 5.72 -10.62 1.64
C GLY A 152 6.34 -9.79 2.76
N LEU A 153 6.40 -10.26 4.01
CA LEU A 153 6.92 -9.45 5.11
C LEU A 153 8.45 -9.47 5.12
N ALA A 154 9.07 -8.41 4.58
CA ALA A 154 10.52 -8.24 4.57
C ALA A 154 11.10 -8.32 5.99
N ARG A 155 11.84 -9.39 6.28
CA ARG A 155 12.41 -9.65 7.62
C ARG A 155 13.15 -8.46 8.24
N PRO A 156 14.02 -7.73 7.50
CA PRO A 156 14.70 -6.57 8.06
C PRO A 156 13.69 -5.53 8.59
N PHE A 157 12.67 -5.18 7.80
CA PHE A 157 11.70 -4.17 8.18
C PHE A 157 10.74 -4.64 9.28
N TRP A 158 10.26 -5.89 9.23
CA TRP A 158 9.20 -6.38 10.11
C TRP A 158 9.68 -6.97 11.44
N ALA A 159 10.96 -7.34 11.59
CA ALA A 159 11.45 -7.92 12.84
C ALA A 159 11.22 -7.03 14.09
N PRO A 160 11.40 -5.70 14.05
CA PRO A 160 11.05 -4.83 15.17
C PRO A 160 9.54 -4.83 15.51
N PHE A 161 8.67 -4.96 14.51
CA PHE A 161 7.22 -5.07 14.72
C PHE A 161 6.87 -6.40 15.39
N GLU A 162 7.44 -7.52 14.93
CA GLU A 162 7.23 -8.84 15.55
C GLU A 162 7.67 -8.84 17.03
N ALA A 163 8.76 -8.14 17.37
CA ALA A 163 9.18 -7.94 18.75
C ALA A 163 8.18 -7.11 19.58
N TYR A 164 7.53 -6.12 18.97
CA TYR A 164 6.48 -5.34 19.60
C TYR A 164 5.19 -6.16 19.80
N TRP A 165 4.81 -6.96 18.81
CA TRP A 165 3.61 -7.80 18.84
C TRP A 165 3.63 -8.86 19.94
N ALA A 166 4.82 -9.35 20.32
CA ALA A 166 5.01 -10.30 21.41
C ALA A 166 4.66 -9.74 22.80
N GLN A 167 4.39 -8.44 22.91
CA GLN A 167 4.06 -7.78 24.16
C GLN A 167 2.54 -7.72 24.38
N PRO A 168 2.04 -8.06 25.59
CA PRO A 168 0.62 -8.22 25.86
C PRO A 168 -0.19 -6.91 25.91
N THR A 169 0.44 -5.73 25.76
CA THR A 169 -0.15 -4.37 25.88
C THR A 169 -1.08 -4.18 27.10
N PRO A 170 -0.56 -3.63 28.23
CA PRO A 170 -1.06 -2.32 28.65
C PRO A 170 -0.02 -1.53 29.47
N SER A 171 0.75 -0.67 28.80
CA SER A 171 1.29 0.58 29.36
C SER A 171 1.54 1.54 28.19
N HIS A 172 1.42 2.86 28.41
CA HIS A 172 1.43 3.84 27.32
C HIS A 172 2.76 3.91 26.53
N CYS A 173 3.87 3.38 27.06
CA CYS A 173 5.19 3.40 26.40
C CYS A 173 6.05 2.18 26.75
N PRO A 174 5.76 0.96 26.26
CA PRO A 174 6.74 -0.11 26.39
C PRO A 174 7.98 0.21 25.52
N PRO A 175 9.19 -0.21 25.90
CA PRO A 175 10.41 0.07 25.12
C PRO A 175 10.34 -0.34 23.64
N ALA A 176 9.55 -1.37 23.29
CA ALA A 176 9.35 -1.77 21.89
C ALA A 176 8.46 -0.81 21.10
N ARG A 177 7.52 -0.10 21.73
CA ARG A 177 6.75 0.97 21.09
C ARG A 177 7.66 2.14 20.75
N ASP A 178 8.46 2.59 21.72
CA ASP A 178 9.37 3.72 21.52
C ASP A 178 10.46 3.40 20.49
N ALA A 179 10.90 2.14 20.39
CA ALA A 179 11.81 1.69 19.34
C ALA A 179 11.25 1.88 17.92
N LEU A 180 9.92 1.86 17.74
CA LEU A 180 9.28 2.10 16.44
C LEU A 180 8.97 3.59 16.19
N ARG A 181 9.19 4.48 17.16
CA ARG A 181 8.87 5.90 17.03
C ARG A 181 9.64 6.59 15.91
N CYS A 182 10.86 6.14 15.62
CA CYS A 182 11.62 6.63 14.47
C CYS A 182 10.87 6.44 13.13
N LEU A 183 9.95 5.47 13.05
CA LEU A 183 9.18 5.18 11.85
C LEU A 183 8.09 6.22 11.56
N VAL A 184 7.69 7.05 12.54
CA VAL A 184 6.72 8.14 12.34
C VAL A 184 7.41 9.51 12.19
N GLU A 185 8.73 9.53 12.03
CA GLU A 185 9.53 10.74 11.81
C GLU A 185 9.91 10.92 10.34
N TYR A 186 10.17 12.17 9.95
CA TYR A 186 10.45 12.55 8.55
C TYR A 186 11.49 11.69 7.83
N PRO A 187 12.63 11.31 8.44
CA PRO A 187 13.61 10.47 7.76
C PRO A 187 13.02 9.12 7.30
N ALA A 188 12.16 8.50 8.13
CA ALA A 188 11.49 7.26 7.78
C ALA A 188 10.40 7.48 6.72
N THR A 189 9.61 8.56 6.82
CA THR A 189 8.63 8.93 5.80
C THR A 189 9.29 9.10 4.43
N ARG A 190 10.37 9.89 4.35
CA ARG A 190 11.16 10.08 3.13
C ARG A 190 11.78 8.78 2.63
N TRP A 191 12.28 7.94 3.53
CA TRP A 191 12.86 6.66 3.16
C TRP A 191 11.84 5.76 2.44
N ARG A 192 10.58 5.71 2.88
CA ARG A 192 9.55 4.91 2.20
C ARG A 192 9.27 5.35 0.77
N TYR A 193 9.30 6.66 0.52
CA TYR A 193 9.10 7.22 -0.82
C TYR A 193 10.28 6.97 -1.77
N THR A 194 11.50 6.86 -1.23
CA THR A 194 12.74 6.88 -2.04
C THR A 194 13.46 5.54 -2.12
N GLN A 195 13.33 4.68 -1.12
CA GLN A 195 14.00 3.39 -1.07
C GLN A 195 13.43 2.44 -2.13
N GLY A 196 14.32 1.73 -2.83
CA GLY A 196 13.94 0.84 -3.93
C GLY A 196 13.57 1.60 -5.22
N SER A 197 13.55 2.93 -5.18
CA SER A 197 13.19 3.79 -6.31
C SER A 197 14.31 4.79 -6.64
N PRO A 198 15.56 4.35 -6.89
CA PRO A 198 16.70 5.25 -7.07
C PRO A 198 16.53 6.21 -8.27
N SER A 199 15.74 5.78 -9.26
CA SER A 199 15.41 6.58 -10.44
C SER A 199 14.30 7.62 -10.16
N LEU A 200 13.41 7.38 -9.19
CA LEU A 200 12.37 8.31 -8.73
C LEU A 200 12.89 9.32 -7.70
N ALA A 201 13.89 8.95 -6.89
CA ALA A 201 14.55 9.85 -5.94
C ALA A 201 15.16 11.11 -6.61
N ARG A 202 15.32 11.09 -7.94
CA ARG A 202 15.78 12.23 -8.76
C ARG A 202 14.68 12.91 -9.59
N ARG A 203 13.47 12.34 -9.66
CA ARG A 203 12.43 12.71 -10.62
C ARG A 203 11.06 13.02 -10.01
N VAL A 204 10.79 12.57 -8.78
CA VAL A 204 9.50 12.77 -8.11
C VAL A 204 9.59 13.90 -7.08
N SER A 205 8.55 14.74 -7.03
CA SER A 205 8.40 15.77 -6.01
C SER A 205 8.38 15.14 -4.61
N LEU A 206 9.08 15.73 -3.65
CA LEU A 206 8.96 15.34 -2.24
C LEU A 206 7.77 16.02 -1.54
N GLU A 207 6.99 16.85 -2.23
CA GLU A 207 5.79 17.48 -1.66
C GLU A 207 4.78 16.47 -1.06
N PRO A 208 4.53 15.28 -1.65
CA PRO A 208 3.67 14.28 -1.00
C PRO A 208 4.27 13.76 0.32
N CYS A 209 5.59 13.59 0.36
CA CYS A 209 6.31 13.21 1.57
C CYS A 209 6.21 14.29 2.65
N ASP A 210 6.37 15.56 2.28
CA ASP A 210 6.25 16.69 3.21
C ASP A 210 4.80 16.84 3.73
N LEU A 211 3.80 16.63 2.87
CA LEU A 211 2.40 16.62 3.26
C LEU A 211 2.11 15.49 4.24
N ASP A 212 2.48 14.25 3.92
CA ASP A 212 2.24 13.10 4.79
C ASP A 212 2.91 13.29 6.16
N GLN A 213 4.14 13.82 6.19
CA GLN A 213 4.78 14.13 7.47
C GLN A 213 4.03 15.22 8.24
N THR A 214 3.59 16.28 7.57
CA THR A 214 2.81 17.35 8.21
C THR A 214 1.52 16.80 8.82
N LEU A 215 0.86 15.85 8.15
CA LEU A 215 -0.35 15.20 8.66
C LEU A 215 -0.07 14.25 9.82
N LEU A 216 1.07 13.55 9.81
CA LEU A 216 1.55 12.73 10.93
C LEU A 216 1.91 13.56 12.17
N ASP A 217 2.47 14.75 11.97
CA ASP A 217 2.91 15.64 13.06
C ASP A 217 1.77 16.35 13.80
N ARG A 218 0.52 16.17 13.34
CA ARG A 218 -0.65 16.68 14.06
C ARG A 218 -0.76 16.06 15.46
N PRO A 219 -1.25 16.82 16.47
CA PRO A 219 -1.32 16.35 17.84
C PRO A 219 -2.03 15.00 17.98
N GLY A 220 -1.37 14.04 18.65
CA GLY A 220 -1.92 12.71 18.93
C GLY A 220 -1.81 11.69 17.79
N ILE A 221 -1.56 12.10 16.54
CA ILE A 221 -1.57 11.18 15.40
C ILE A 221 -0.41 10.17 15.47
N LYS A 222 0.79 10.58 15.88
CA LYS A 222 1.91 9.64 16.08
C LYS A 222 1.57 8.50 17.06
N GLU A 223 0.81 8.78 18.11
CA GLU A 223 0.39 7.76 19.07
C GLU A 223 -0.65 6.80 18.48
N VAL A 224 -1.60 7.34 17.70
CA VAL A 224 -2.54 6.53 16.92
C VAL A 224 -1.81 5.58 15.97
N GLN A 225 -0.77 6.07 15.27
CA GLN A 225 0.01 5.24 14.35
C GLN A 225 0.82 4.16 15.06
N LEU A 226 1.38 4.45 16.23
CA LEU A 226 2.06 3.47 17.07
C LEU A 226 1.10 2.39 17.61
N ASP A 227 -0.15 2.75 17.93
CA ASP A 227 -1.20 1.77 18.27
C ASP A 227 -1.51 0.86 17.08
N LEU A 228 -1.66 1.44 15.88
CA LEU A 228 -1.88 0.69 14.65
C LEU A 228 -0.70 -0.23 14.28
N PHE A 229 0.54 0.17 14.57
CA PHE A 229 1.71 -0.71 14.38
C PHE A 229 1.66 -1.96 15.26
N HIS A 230 1.18 -1.81 16.50
CA HIS A 230 0.96 -2.96 17.37
C HIS A 230 -0.16 -3.85 16.85
N ASP A 231 -1.28 -3.21 16.48
CA ASP A 231 -2.49 -3.89 16.07
C ASP A 231 -2.37 -4.58 14.69
N TYR A 232 -1.39 -4.21 13.85
CA TYR A 232 -1.11 -4.90 12.59
C TYR A 232 -0.97 -6.42 12.75
N ARG A 233 -0.57 -6.91 13.93
CA ARG A 233 -0.55 -8.36 14.23
C ARG A 233 -1.91 -9.03 14.00
N SER A 234 -3.02 -8.34 14.29
CA SER A 234 -4.37 -8.86 14.08
C SER A 234 -4.66 -9.12 12.60
N ASN A 235 -4.12 -8.27 11.71
CA ASN A 235 -4.18 -8.48 10.27
C ASN A 235 -3.41 -9.74 9.85
N VAL A 236 -2.21 -9.95 10.41
CA VAL A 236 -1.39 -11.15 10.13
C VAL A 236 -2.07 -12.44 10.66
N GLU A 237 -2.74 -12.36 11.81
CA GLU A 237 -3.53 -13.47 12.36
C GLU A 237 -4.71 -13.86 11.45
N LEU A 238 -5.26 -12.92 10.68
CA LEU A 238 -6.35 -13.15 9.72
C LEU A 238 -5.91 -13.71 8.36
N TYR A 239 -4.61 -13.74 8.05
CA TYR A 239 -4.11 -14.22 6.76
C TYR A 239 -4.67 -15.60 6.35
N PRO A 240 -4.73 -16.63 7.22
CA PRO A 240 -5.33 -17.92 6.85
C PRO A 240 -6.82 -17.83 6.47
N ALA A 241 -7.56 -16.89 7.04
CA ALA A 241 -8.97 -16.67 6.70
C ALA A 241 -9.10 -15.99 5.33
N PHE A 242 -8.26 -14.98 5.06
CA PHE A 242 -8.22 -14.31 3.75
C PHE A 242 -7.79 -15.25 2.62
N GLN A 243 -6.76 -16.07 2.86
CA GLN A 243 -6.29 -17.06 1.89
C GLN A 243 -7.37 -18.09 1.57
N ARG A 244 -8.11 -18.56 2.58
CA ARG A 244 -9.27 -19.44 2.37
C ARG A 244 -10.35 -18.78 1.55
N TYR A 245 -10.65 -17.50 1.82
CA TYR A 245 -11.58 -16.73 1.01
C TYR A 245 -11.12 -16.65 -0.45
N LEU A 246 -9.86 -16.29 -0.71
CA LEU A 246 -9.31 -16.22 -2.06
C LEU A 246 -9.40 -17.57 -2.79
N ALA A 247 -9.03 -18.67 -2.12
CA ALA A 247 -9.10 -20.03 -2.67
C ALA A 247 -10.52 -20.48 -3.04
N GLN A 248 -11.54 -19.88 -2.42
CA GLN A 248 -12.96 -20.19 -2.66
C GLN A 248 -13.65 -19.13 -3.54
N SER A 249 -12.98 -18.01 -3.80
CA SER A 249 -13.54 -16.87 -4.52
C SER A 249 -13.33 -17.02 -6.03
N VAL A 250 -14.23 -16.40 -6.78
CA VAL A 250 -14.09 -16.19 -8.23
C VAL A 250 -13.63 -14.77 -8.56
N VAL A 251 -13.37 -13.94 -7.54
CA VAL A 251 -12.89 -12.57 -7.71
C VAL A 251 -11.46 -12.63 -8.24
N PRO A 252 -11.19 -12.08 -9.44
CA PRO A 252 -9.85 -12.05 -9.98
C PRO A 252 -9.01 -11.00 -9.25
N VAL A 253 -7.69 -11.18 -9.22
CA VAL A 253 -6.76 -10.27 -8.53
C VAL A 253 -5.69 -9.75 -9.49
N LEU A 254 -5.53 -8.42 -9.52
CA LEU A 254 -4.38 -7.75 -10.10
C LEU A 254 -3.41 -7.34 -8.98
N ALA A 255 -2.21 -7.88 -8.99
CA ALA A 255 -1.13 -7.44 -8.11
C ALA A 255 -0.17 -6.52 -8.88
N VAL A 256 -0.27 -5.21 -8.65
CA VAL A 256 0.71 -4.23 -9.15
C VAL A 256 1.75 -4.01 -8.05
N TRP A 257 3.02 -4.32 -8.32
CA TRP A 257 4.03 -4.40 -7.26
C TRP A 257 5.38 -3.81 -7.67
N GLY A 258 6.01 -3.10 -6.72
CA GLY A 258 7.38 -2.60 -6.88
C GLY A 258 8.39 -3.74 -6.80
N ARG A 259 9.23 -3.89 -7.82
CA ARG A 259 10.28 -4.93 -7.89
C ARG A 259 11.31 -4.84 -6.76
N HIS A 260 11.45 -3.66 -6.16
CA HIS A 260 12.47 -3.35 -5.17
C HIS A 260 11.86 -2.95 -3.82
N ASP A 261 10.60 -3.32 -3.57
CA ASP A 261 9.92 -2.99 -2.31
C ASP A 261 10.64 -3.61 -1.10
N PRO A 262 11.18 -2.78 -0.19
CA PRO A 262 11.93 -3.23 0.99
C PRO A 262 11.02 -3.54 2.20
N ILE A 263 9.71 -3.27 2.10
CA ILE A 263 8.71 -3.44 3.16
C ILE A 263 7.85 -4.67 2.86
N TYR A 264 7.23 -4.70 1.68
CA TYR A 264 6.47 -5.84 1.19
C TYR A 264 7.15 -6.47 -0.03
N THR A 265 7.87 -7.56 0.17
CA THR A 265 8.71 -8.16 -0.88
C THR A 265 7.87 -8.64 -2.07
N PRO A 266 8.48 -8.71 -3.26
CA PRO A 266 7.86 -9.35 -4.44
C PRO A 266 7.32 -10.77 -4.19
N ASP A 267 7.88 -11.50 -3.24
CA ASP A 267 7.41 -12.85 -2.88
C ASP A 267 5.97 -12.83 -2.35
N GLY A 268 5.56 -11.74 -1.69
CA GLY A 268 4.18 -11.53 -1.27
C GLY A 268 3.21 -11.49 -2.46
N ALA A 269 3.58 -10.79 -3.54
CA ALA A 269 2.79 -10.76 -4.77
C ALA A 269 2.71 -12.16 -5.42
N VAL A 270 3.83 -12.87 -5.49
CA VAL A 270 3.87 -14.23 -6.06
C VAL A 270 3.02 -15.21 -5.26
N ALA A 271 2.98 -15.06 -3.93
CA ALA A 271 2.26 -15.96 -3.03
C ALA A 271 0.75 -15.98 -3.27
N PHE A 272 0.15 -14.89 -3.78
CA PHE A 272 -1.26 -14.87 -4.18
C PHE A 272 -1.61 -15.97 -5.19
N ARG A 273 -0.68 -16.39 -6.06
CA ARG A 273 -0.92 -17.45 -7.06
C ARG A 273 -1.26 -18.80 -6.44
N ARG A 274 -0.98 -19.03 -5.16
CA ARG A 274 -1.39 -20.26 -4.46
C ARG A 274 -2.91 -20.35 -4.31
N ASP A 275 -3.55 -19.23 -4.05
CA ASP A 275 -4.94 -19.20 -3.60
C ASP A 275 -5.86 -18.44 -4.58
N VAL A 276 -5.32 -17.59 -5.46
CA VAL A 276 -6.13 -16.88 -6.47
C VAL A 276 -6.15 -17.65 -7.78
N ARG A 277 -7.35 -17.98 -8.27
CA ARG A 277 -7.56 -18.66 -9.57
C ARG A 277 -7.18 -17.77 -10.75
N ASP A 278 -7.77 -16.58 -10.79
CA ASP A 278 -7.68 -15.63 -11.90
C ASP A 278 -6.78 -14.47 -11.47
N MET A 279 -5.49 -14.54 -11.81
CA MET A 279 -4.49 -13.63 -11.27
C MET A 279 -3.55 -13.06 -12.34
N GLU A 280 -3.33 -11.75 -12.28
CA GLU A 280 -2.25 -11.06 -13.00
C GLU A 280 -1.27 -10.40 -12.02
N ILE A 281 0.02 -10.37 -12.39
CA ILE A 281 1.05 -9.60 -11.68
C ILE A 281 1.66 -8.59 -12.65
N ARG A 282 1.70 -7.33 -12.25
CA ARG A 282 2.34 -6.23 -12.98
C ARG A 282 3.49 -5.69 -12.15
N TRP A 283 4.70 -5.90 -12.64
CA TRP A 283 5.91 -5.45 -11.97
C TRP A 283 6.29 -4.04 -12.41
N ILE A 284 6.52 -3.17 -11.43
CA ILE A 284 6.96 -1.79 -11.61
C ILE A 284 8.41 -1.66 -11.13
N ASP A 285 9.24 -0.93 -11.88
CA ASP A 285 10.60 -0.56 -11.46
C ASP A 285 10.55 0.52 -10.37
N ALA A 286 10.13 0.11 -9.18
CA ALA A 286 9.94 0.96 -8.01
C ALA A 286 10.11 0.15 -6.72
N GLY A 287 10.25 0.88 -5.61
CA GLY A 287 10.12 0.39 -4.25
C GLY A 287 8.67 0.40 -3.76
N HIS A 288 8.49 0.79 -2.50
CA HIS A 288 7.20 0.64 -1.81
C HIS A 288 6.08 1.53 -2.36
N PHE A 289 6.37 2.80 -2.64
CA PHE A 289 5.42 3.74 -3.25
C PHE A 289 5.40 3.58 -4.77
N ALA A 290 5.00 2.40 -5.25
CA ALA A 290 5.05 2.04 -6.67
C ALA A 290 4.21 2.95 -7.58
N LEU A 291 3.19 3.63 -7.04
CA LEU A 291 2.39 4.59 -7.81
C LEU A 291 3.16 5.86 -8.19
N GLU A 292 4.07 6.32 -7.33
CA GLU A 292 4.74 7.61 -7.53
C GLU A 292 5.55 7.59 -8.84
N GLY A 293 5.10 8.37 -9.83
CA GLY A 293 5.71 8.44 -11.16
C GLY A 293 5.37 7.30 -12.13
N ASN A 294 4.46 6.38 -11.75
CA ASN A 294 4.02 5.26 -12.59
C ASN A 294 2.49 5.23 -12.79
N GLU A 295 1.79 6.32 -12.52
CA GLU A 295 0.32 6.34 -12.40
C GLU A 295 -0.38 6.02 -13.71
N VAL A 296 0.21 6.40 -14.85
CA VAL A 296 -0.29 6.08 -16.19
C VAL A 296 -0.20 4.56 -16.44
N ASP A 297 0.95 3.96 -16.13
CA ASP A 297 1.17 2.52 -16.31
C ASP A 297 0.27 1.70 -15.40
N VAL A 298 0.09 2.15 -14.15
CA VAL A 298 -0.82 1.49 -13.20
C VAL A 298 -2.28 1.65 -13.63
N ALA A 299 -2.72 2.83 -14.09
CA ALA A 299 -4.07 3.01 -14.63
C ALA A 299 -4.33 2.12 -15.83
N GLY A 300 -3.38 2.03 -16.76
CA GLY A 300 -3.45 1.16 -17.93
C GLY A 300 -3.57 -0.32 -17.54
N ALA A 301 -2.72 -0.78 -16.62
CA ALA A 301 -2.78 -2.13 -16.07
C ALA A 301 -4.14 -2.46 -15.43
N MET A 302 -4.73 -1.51 -14.69
CA MET A 302 -6.05 -1.68 -14.10
C MET A 302 -7.14 -1.80 -15.18
N CYS A 303 -7.12 -0.92 -16.20
CA CYS A 303 -8.11 -0.95 -17.27
C CYS A 303 -8.02 -2.26 -18.08
N GLU A 304 -6.82 -2.67 -18.48
CA GLU A 304 -6.58 -3.95 -19.17
C GLU A 304 -7.12 -5.13 -18.38
N PHE A 305 -6.88 -5.13 -17.07
CA PHE A 305 -7.35 -6.18 -16.18
C PHE A 305 -8.88 -6.20 -16.06
N PHE A 306 -9.52 -5.04 -15.91
CA PHE A 306 -10.98 -4.94 -15.85
C PHE A 306 -11.64 -5.45 -17.13
N ASP A 307 -11.05 -5.17 -18.29
CA ASP A 307 -11.52 -5.65 -19.58
C ASP A 307 -11.31 -7.17 -19.73
N THR A 308 -10.13 -7.67 -19.37
CA THR A 308 -9.77 -9.09 -19.47
C THR A 308 -10.68 -9.98 -18.65
N TYR A 309 -11.04 -9.53 -17.44
CA TYR A 309 -11.89 -10.29 -16.52
C TYR A 309 -13.35 -9.82 -16.48
N TYR A 310 -13.76 -8.96 -17.41
CA TYR A 310 -15.15 -8.51 -17.54
C TYR A 310 -15.75 -7.93 -16.26
N ILE A 311 -14.92 -7.29 -15.41
CA ILE A 311 -15.26 -6.89 -14.03
C ILE A 311 -16.49 -6.00 -13.97
N PHE A 312 -16.62 -5.11 -14.94
CA PHE A 312 -17.74 -4.18 -15.06
C PHE A 312 -18.61 -4.44 -16.29
N SER A 313 -18.46 -5.60 -16.94
CA SER A 313 -19.26 -5.97 -18.09
C SER A 313 -20.62 -6.52 -17.66
N PRO A 314 -21.73 -6.11 -18.30
CA PRO A 314 -23.07 -6.63 -17.99
C PRO A 314 -23.26 -8.12 -18.32
N LEU A 315 -22.26 -8.79 -18.91
CA LEU A 315 -22.29 -10.23 -19.21
C LEU A 315 -21.95 -11.13 -18.01
N ALA A 316 -21.59 -10.56 -16.86
CA ALA A 316 -21.25 -11.30 -15.64
C ALA A 316 -22.42 -11.47 -14.64
N ALA A 317 -23.65 -11.09 -15.03
CA ALA A 317 -24.87 -11.18 -14.20
C ALA A 317 -25.82 -12.27 -14.68
#